data_AF-A0A933WJI4-F1
#
_entry.id   AF-A0A933WJI4-F1
#
_cell.length_a   1.000
_cell.length_b   1.000
_cell.length_c   1.000
_cell.angle_alpha   90.00
_cell.angle_beta   90.00
_cell.angle_gamma   90.00
#
_symmetry.space_group_name_H-M   'P 1'
#
loop_
_entity.id
_entity.type
_entity.pdbx_description
1 polymer ?
#
loop_
_entity_poly.entity_id
_entity_poly.type
_entity_poly.pdbx_seq_one_letter_code
_entity_poly.pdbx_strand_id
1 'polypeptide(L)'
;MAIYPPANICVYCGSSERPLSDEHIIPLSLHGWEVLQKASCNSCADITKKFEQRVARNMYWPYRAKYNFPTRRKKDRPNKFPITFVKHDGNEVKVKLPVEEHPNFYLSLLLPEPCLIAGRELSNSNPEMKVELKGDKKSLDKLMAESGYPCVKIDCVAMWGDLCRLIAKIAHSYVFAVLRGNGYLSLLPEVILGDNEYISHYIGGIKESELSSIVNQLTVNLEEINDEYYLVVYVQLLLIGSLPIYKAIAGKVTDIDAVLSQIAKAVSES
;
A
#
# COMPACT_ATOMS: atom_id res chain seq x y z
N MET A 1 -14.47 -2.15 12.95
CA MET A 1 -13.64 -3.24 12.42
C MET A 1 -14.54 -4.06 11.52
N ALA A 2 -14.34 -4.03 10.20
CA ALA A 2 -15.17 -4.78 9.27
C ALA A 2 -14.62 -6.20 9.12
N ILE A 3 -15.48 -7.20 9.32
CA ILE A 3 -15.13 -8.61 9.11
C ILE A 3 -15.96 -9.10 7.92
N TYR A 4 -15.27 -9.50 6.87
CA TYR A 4 -15.90 -10.05 5.68
C TYR A 4 -16.08 -11.58 5.83
N PRO A 5 -17.21 -12.12 5.35
CA PRO A 5 -17.48 -13.55 5.27
C PRO A 5 -16.30 -14.40 4.77
N PRO A 6 -16.20 -15.66 5.22
CA PRO A 6 -15.16 -16.57 4.78
C PRO A 6 -15.08 -16.73 3.26
N ALA A 7 -13.88 -16.59 2.69
CA ALA A 7 -13.63 -16.89 1.28
C ALA A 7 -13.66 -18.41 1.01
N ASN A 8 -13.18 -19.23 1.97
CA ASN A 8 -13.04 -20.68 1.86
C ASN A 8 -12.16 -21.15 0.68
N ILE A 9 -11.34 -20.25 0.17
CA ILE A 9 -10.36 -20.48 -0.89
C ILE A 9 -9.22 -19.49 -0.69
N CYS A 10 -7.99 -19.88 -1.05
CA CYS A 10 -6.89 -18.92 -1.11
C CYS A 10 -7.17 -17.93 -2.25
N VAL A 11 -7.38 -16.65 -1.93
CA VAL A 11 -7.70 -15.62 -2.92
C VAL A 11 -6.55 -15.37 -3.90
N TYR A 12 -5.32 -15.79 -3.57
CA TYR A 12 -4.16 -15.62 -4.44
C TYR A 12 -3.96 -16.80 -5.39
N CYS A 13 -3.87 -18.03 -4.88
CA CYS A 13 -3.54 -19.21 -5.70
C CYS A 13 -4.75 -20.12 -6.02
N GLY A 14 -5.94 -19.79 -5.53
CA GLY A 14 -7.15 -20.60 -5.77
C GLY A 14 -7.21 -21.93 -5.01
N SER A 15 -6.23 -22.27 -4.16
CA SER A 15 -6.27 -23.54 -3.41
C SER A 15 -7.30 -23.49 -2.27
N SER A 16 -8.21 -24.46 -2.23
CA SER A 16 -9.12 -24.74 -1.11
C SER A 16 -8.64 -25.88 -0.21
N GLU A 17 -7.63 -26.63 -0.65
CA GLU A 17 -7.12 -27.83 0.05
C GLU A 17 -6.12 -27.52 1.16
N ARG A 18 -5.46 -26.37 1.09
CA ARG A 18 -4.45 -25.95 2.09
C ARG A 18 -5.13 -25.29 3.29
N PRO A 19 -4.55 -25.38 4.51
CA PRO A 19 -5.03 -24.60 5.65
C PRO A 19 -5.08 -23.10 5.32
N LEU A 20 -6.23 -22.48 5.60
CA LEU A 20 -6.50 -21.08 5.29
C LEU A 20 -6.47 -20.24 6.57
N SER A 21 -5.75 -19.13 6.52
CA SER A 21 -5.77 -18.08 7.52
C SER A 21 -6.62 -16.89 7.06
N ASP A 22 -6.91 -15.99 8.00
CA ASP A 22 -7.55 -14.72 7.71
C ASP A 22 -6.56 -13.76 7.04
N GLU A 23 -7.07 -12.96 6.11
CA GLU A 23 -6.30 -11.99 5.33
C GLU A 23 -6.73 -10.57 5.70
N HIS A 24 -5.80 -9.71 6.09
CA HIS A 24 -6.15 -8.31 6.34
C HIS A 24 -6.14 -7.57 5.01
N ILE A 25 -7.20 -6.86 4.63
CA ILE A 25 -7.22 -6.16 3.33
C ILE A 25 -6.09 -5.12 3.30
N ILE A 26 -6.16 -4.14 4.19
CA ILE A 26 -5.01 -3.30 4.53
C ILE A 26 -4.26 -3.97 5.70
N PRO A 27 -2.92 -4.14 5.63
CA PRO A 27 -2.20 -4.76 6.72
C PRO A 27 -2.38 -4.02 8.05
N LEU A 28 -2.53 -4.76 9.15
CA LEU A 28 -2.63 -4.20 10.50
C LEU A 28 -1.49 -3.22 10.83
N SER A 29 -0.28 -3.51 10.33
CA SER A 29 0.90 -2.65 10.50
C SER A 29 0.76 -1.28 9.86
N LEU A 30 -0.15 -1.12 8.90
CA LEU A 30 -0.46 0.12 8.19
C LEU A 30 -1.83 0.68 8.58
N HIS A 31 -2.31 0.32 9.80
CA HIS A 31 -3.57 0.78 10.37
C HIS A 31 -4.82 0.25 9.66
N GLY A 32 -4.72 -0.92 9.01
CA GLY A 32 -5.88 -1.61 8.44
C GLY A 32 -6.65 -2.43 9.48
N TRP A 33 -7.97 -2.44 9.33
CA TRP A 33 -8.89 -3.12 10.25
C TRP A 33 -9.85 -4.07 9.55
N GLU A 34 -9.92 -4.05 8.21
CA GLU A 34 -10.74 -4.99 7.47
C GLU A 34 -10.07 -6.36 7.36
N VAL A 35 -10.83 -7.41 7.63
CA VAL A 35 -10.35 -8.79 7.59
C VAL A 35 -11.28 -9.65 6.74
N LEU A 36 -10.71 -10.39 5.80
CA LEU A 36 -11.36 -11.43 5.01
C LEU A 36 -11.03 -12.79 5.61
N GLN A 37 -12.06 -13.51 6.09
CA GLN A 37 -11.86 -14.77 6.80
C GLN A 37 -11.47 -15.92 5.86
N LYS A 38 -10.66 -16.88 6.34
CA LYS A 38 -10.28 -18.10 5.61
C LYS A 38 -9.92 -17.85 4.13
N ALA A 39 -8.96 -16.96 3.89
CA ALA A 39 -8.74 -16.35 2.58
C ALA A 39 -7.32 -16.50 2.02
N SER A 40 -6.35 -16.92 2.84
CA SER A 40 -4.96 -17.02 2.41
C SER A 40 -4.35 -18.31 2.90
N CYS A 41 -3.75 -19.09 2.01
CA CYS A 41 -3.00 -20.26 2.42
C CYS A 41 -1.61 -19.85 2.94
N ASN A 42 -1.00 -20.70 3.78
CA ASN A 42 0.30 -20.40 4.42
C ASN A 42 1.40 -19.97 3.43
N SER A 43 1.50 -20.60 2.26
CA SER A 43 2.53 -20.26 1.27
C SER A 43 2.36 -18.86 0.70
N CYS A 44 1.13 -18.46 0.38
CA CYS A 44 0.85 -17.11 -0.13
C CYS A 44 0.99 -16.08 0.99
N ALA A 45 0.52 -16.39 2.20
CA ALA A 45 0.69 -15.55 3.38
C ALA A 45 2.16 -15.27 3.69
N ASP A 46 3.06 -16.25 3.53
CA ASP A 46 4.50 -16.06 3.72
C ASP A 46 5.14 -15.17 2.64
N ILE A 47 4.63 -15.22 1.40
CA ILE A 47 5.05 -14.32 0.33
C ILE A 47 4.61 -12.89 0.64
N THR A 48 3.33 -12.68 0.93
CA THR A 48 2.76 -11.34 1.16
C THR A 48 3.39 -10.66 2.37
N LYS A 49 3.50 -11.40 3.48
CA LYS A 49 4.13 -10.95 4.72
C LYS A 49 5.55 -10.40 4.52
N LYS A 50 6.32 -10.92 3.57
CA LYS A 50 7.69 -10.44 3.31
C LYS A 50 7.70 -9.00 2.80
N PHE A 51 6.96 -8.70 1.73
CA PHE A 51 6.93 -7.35 1.18
C PHE A 51 6.16 -6.39 2.11
N GLU A 52 5.09 -6.84 2.76
CA GLU A 52 4.36 -6.03 3.75
C GLU A 52 5.28 -5.57 4.89
N GLN A 53 6.10 -6.48 5.43
CA GLN A 53 7.05 -6.16 6.47
C GLN A 53 8.14 -5.22 5.99
N ARG A 54 8.65 -5.40 4.77
CA ARG A 54 9.66 -4.51 4.20
C ARG A 54 9.12 -3.10 4.03
N VAL A 55 7.93 -2.92 3.46
CA VAL A 55 7.27 -1.60 3.38
C VAL A 55 7.06 -1.01 4.77
N ALA A 56 6.46 -1.77 5.69
CA ALA A 56 6.12 -1.26 7.01
C ALA A 56 7.34 -0.97 7.91
N ARG A 57 8.46 -1.69 7.75
CA ARG A 57 9.67 -1.53 8.60
C ARG A 57 10.75 -0.66 7.96
N ASN A 58 10.88 -0.68 6.64
CA ASN A 58 11.98 0.00 5.97
C ASN A 58 11.55 1.34 5.40
N MET A 59 10.29 1.50 4.98
CA MET A 59 9.79 2.76 4.44
C MET A 59 9.07 3.61 5.50
N TYR A 60 8.26 2.99 6.36
CA TYR A 60 7.30 3.73 7.20
C TYR A 60 7.45 3.48 8.71
N TRP A 61 8.59 2.96 9.18
CA TRP A 61 8.73 2.59 10.59
C TRP A 61 8.73 3.76 11.57
N PRO A 62 9.49 4.86 11.34
CA PRO A 62 9.40 6.05 12.19
C PRO A 62 7.97 6.59 12.23
N TYR A 63 7.29 6.58 11.08
CA TYR A 63 5.93 7.06 10.95
C TYR A 63 4.95 6.24 11.78
N ARG A 64 5.01 4.91 11.64
CA ARG A 64 4.18 3.99 12.42
C ARG A 64 4.42 4.12 13.93
N ALA A 65 5.65 4.39 14.34
CA ALA A 65 5.96 4.58 15.75
C ALA A 65 5.38 5.89 16.28
N LYS A 66 5.60 7.02 15.58
CA LYS A 66 5.10 8.36 15.96
C LYS A 66 3.57 8.39 16.08
N TYR A 67 2.88 7.78 15.13
CA TYR A 67 1.41 7.74 15.13
C TYR A 67 0.82 6.48 15.77
N ASN A 68 1.62 5.76 16.57
CA ASN A 68 1.18 4.62 17.38
C ASN A 68 0.44 3.49 16.63
N PHE A 69 0.78 3.26 15.36
CA PHE A 69 0.13 2.26 14.50
C PHE A 69 0.11 0.86 15.12
N PRO A 70 -0.97 0.07 14.95
CA PRO A 70 -1.12 -1.23 15.59
C PRO A 70 0.10 -2.16 15.39
N THR A 71 0.44 -2.90 16.45
CA THR A 71 1.50 -3.91 16.43
C THR A 71 1.18 -5.03 17.40
N ARG A 72 1.47 -6.27 16.99
CA ARG A 72 1.37 -7.45 17.86
C ARG A 72 2.52 -7.52 18.88
N ARG A 73 3.61 -6.77 18.64
CA ARG A 73 4.81 -6.74 19.48
C ARG A 73 5.02 -5.33 20.04
N LYS A 74 4.12 -4.89 20.92
CA LYS A 74 4.16 -3.53 21.49
C LYS A 74 5.46 -3.27 22.26
N LYS A 75 5.95 -4.28 22.99
CA LYS A 75 7.21 -4.22 23.78
C LYS A 75 8.45 -4.03 22.91
N ASP A 76 8.41 -4.50 21.65
CA ASP A 76 9.54 -4.43 20.71
C ASP A 76 9.52 -3.15 19.87
N ARG A 77 8.55 -2.25 20.08
CA ARG A 77 8.46 -0.99 19.32
C ARG A 77 9.63 -0.08 19.72
N PRO A 78 10.47 0.38 18.77
CA PRO A 78 11.52 1.33 19.11
C PRO A 78 10.91 2.62 19.63
N ASN A 79 11.51 3.14 20.70
CA ASN A 79 11.21 4.46 21.24
C ASN A 79 12.22 5.52 20.80
N LYS A 80 13.26 5.14 20.04
CA LYS A 80 14.26 6.05 19.48
C LYS A 80 14.60 5.66 18.05
N PHE A 81 14.81 6.66 17.19
CA PHE A 81 15.21 6.49 15.79
C PHE A 81 16.55 7.20 15.51
N PRO A 82 17.39 6.63 14.64
CA PRO A 82 18.67 7.24 14.29
C PRO A 82 18.45 8.48 13.41
N ILE A 83 19.24 9.52 13.66
CA ILE A 83 19.47 10.64 12.75
C ILE A 83 20.98 10.81 12.57
N THR A 84 21.40 11.20 11.37
CA THR A 84 22.81 11.44 11.07
C THR A 84 23.01 12.94 10.88
N PHE A 85 23.86 13.56 11.69
CA PHE A 85 24.33 14.92 11.49
C PHE A 85 25.64 14.91 10.72
N VAL A 86 25.86 15.94 9.90
CA VAL A 86 27.13 16.15 9.20
C VAL A 86 27.77 17.42 9.77
N LYS A 87 29.01 17.29 10.25
CA LYS A 87 29.81 18.40 10.80
C LYS A 87 30.39 19.29 9.69
N HIS A 88 30.93 20.44 10.07
CA HIS A 88 31.61 21.36 9.14
C HIS A 88 32.83 20.74 8.44
N ASP A 89 33.49 19.78 9.08
CA ASP A 89 34.63 19.03 8.52
C ASP A 89 34.18 17.83 7.65
N GLY A 90 32.87 17.66 7.44
CA GLY A 90 32.28 16.57 6.68
C GLY A 90 32.09 15.27 7.47
N ASN A 91 32.53 15.19 8.73
CA ASN A 91 32.38 13.98 9.53
C ASN A 91 30.93 13.74 9.96
N GLU A 92 30.48 12.47 9.89
CA GLU A 92 29.13 12.06 10.28
C GLU A 92 29.04 11.71 11.77
N VAL A 93 27.98 12.17 12.44
CA VAL A 93 27.64 11.78 13.82
C VAL A 93 26.22 11.20 13.84
N LYS A 94 26.09 9.95 14.26
CA LYS A 94 24.79 9.28 14.40
C LYS A 94 24.28 9.41 15.83
N VAL A 95 23.09 10.00 15.99
CA VAL A 95 22.40 10.19 17.27
C VAL A 95 21.06 9.45 17.23
N LYS A 96 20.64 8.87 18.36
CA LYS A 96 19.32 8.26 18.50
C LYS A 96 18.37 9.22 19.22
N LEU A 97 17.39 9.75 18.50
CA LEU A 97 16.38 10.66 19.03
C LEU A 97 15.13 9.92 19.49
N PRO A 98 14.48 10.33 20.60
CA PRO A 98 13.12 9.92 20.94
C PRO A 98 12.16 10.11 19.76
N VAL A 99 11.15 9.25 19.64
CA VAL A 99 10.16 9.31 18.54
C VAL A 99 9.49 10.69 18.41
N GLU A 100 9.21 11.35 19.53
CA GLU A 100 8.56 12.67 19.58
C GLU A 100 9.45 13.81 19.07
N GLU A 101 10.78 13.66 19.20
CA GLU A 101 11.77 14.64 18.74
C GLU A 101 12.22 14.36 17.30
N HIS A 102 11.98 13.14 16.80
CA HIS A 102 12.39 12.74 15.47
C HIS A 102 11.51 13.41 14.40
N PRO A 103 12.10 14.06 13.36
CA PRO A 103 11.33 14.72 12.30
C PRO A 103 10.48 13.79 11.43
N ASN A 104 10.62 12.47 11.62
CA ASN A 104 9.77 11.45 10.99
C ASN A 104 9.78 11.53 9.46
N PHE A 105 10.96 11.37 8.88
CA PHE A 105 11.13 11.31 7.43
C PHE A 105 10.57 10.02 6.82
N TYR A 106 9.89 10.15 5.69
CA TYR A 106 9.45 9.03 4.85
C TYR A 106 9.32 9.49 3.40
N LEU A 107 9.41 8.54 2.48
CA LEU A 107 9.25 8.81 1.04
C LEU A 107 7.80 8.58 0.62
N SER A 108 7.30 9.50 -0.17
CA SER A 108 6.02 9.43 -0.86
C SER A 108 6.31 9.25 -2.35
N LEU A 109 5.79 8.17 -2.95
CA LEU A 109 6.06 7.82 -4.35
C LEU A 109 4.87 8.22 -5.20
N LEU A 110 5.00 9.28 -6.00
CA LEU A 110 3.99 9.72 -6.95
C LEU A 110 4.21 8.97 -8.25
N LEU A 111 3.41 7.91 -8.44
CA LEU A 111 3.47 7.04 -9.60
C LEU A 111 2.72 7.67 -10.79
N PRO A 112 3.17 7.42 -12.03
CA PRO A 112 2.33 7.73 -13.19
C PRO A 112 1.11 6.80 -13.23
N GLU A 113 0.12 7.14 -14.05
CA GLU A 113 -1.07 6.31 -14.28
C GLU A 113 -0.70 4.89 -14.76
N PRO A 114 -1.44 3.82 -14.39
CA PRO A 114 -1.15 2.47 -14.88
C PRO A 114 -1.01 2.39 -16.41
N CYS A 115 -0.07 1.59 -16.93
CA CYS A 115 0.17 1.53 -18.38
C CYS A 115 -1.06 1.08 -19.18
N LEU A 116 -1.89 0.18 -18.63
CA LEU A 116 -3.10 -0.28 -19.32
C LEU A 116 -4.07 0.88 -19.60
N ILE A 117 -4.31 1.74 -18.62
CA ILE A 117 -5.17 2.93 -18.76
C ILE A 117 -4.52 3.95 -19.68
N ALA A 118 -3.21 4.15 -19.54
CA ALA A 118 -2.47 5.10 -20.35
C ALA A 118 -2.21 4.63 -21.80
N GLY A 119 -2.64 3.42 -22.18
CA GLY A 119 -2.38 2.84 -23.51
C GLY A 119 -0.88 2.65 -23.80
N ARG A 120 -0.06 2.45 -22.76
CA ARG A 120 1.40 2.28 -22.88
C ARG A 120 1.77 0.81 -22.98
N GLU A 121 2.86 0.52 -23.71
CA GLU A 121 3.40 -0.82 -23.86
C GLU A 121 3.77 -1.46 -22.51
N LEU A 122 3.74 -2.80 -22.47
CA LEU A 122 4.21 -3.56 -21.32
C LEU A 122 5.70 -3.28 -21.09
N SER A 123 6.04 -2.99 -19.84
CA SER A 123 7.41 -2.75 -19.42
C SER A 123 7.66 -3.38 -18.06
N ASN A 124 8.77 -4.09 -17.94
CA ASN A 124 9.27 -4.62 -16.66
C ASN A 124 10.26 -3.65 -15.98
N SER A 125 10.44 -2.45 -16.55
CA SER A 125 11.25 -1.39 -15.95
C SER A 125 10.41 -0.58 -14.95
N ASN A 126 11.08 -0.05 -13.93
CA ASN A 126 10.46 0.94 -13.05
C ASN A 126 10.05 2.17 -13.89
N PRO A 127 8.85 2.71 -13.71
CA PRO A 127 8.45 3.91 -14.42
C PRO A 127 9.22 5.13 -13.90
N GLU A 128 9.34 6.16 -14.74
CA GLU A 128 9.69 7.48 -14.24
C GLU A 128 8.63 7.94 -13.23
N MET A 129 9.07 8.32 -12.03
CA MET A 129 8.18 8.67 -10.93
C MET A 129 8.76 9.83 -10.13
N LYS A 130 7.88 10.63 -9.52
CA LYS A 130 8.32 11.68 -8.59
C LYS A 130 8.41 11.09 -7.19
N VAL A 131 9.47 11.41 -6.48
CA VAL A 131 9.69 11.01 -5.09
C VAL A 131 9.71 12.25 -4.22
N GLU A 132 8.79 12.31 -3.26
CA GLU A 132 8.74 13.39 -2.29
C GLU A 132 9.23 12.91 -0.93
N LEU A 133 10.20 13.62 -0.36
CA LEU A 133 10.57 13.45 1.03
C LEU A 133 9.56 14.21 1.90
N LYS A 134 8.80 13.46 2.71
CA LYS A 134 7.90 14.01 3.71
C LYS A 134 8.56 13.98 5.09
N GLY A 135 8.17 14.91 5.95
CA GLY A 135 8.63 15.00 7.33
C GLY A 135 8.04 16.21 8.05
N ASP A 136 8.25 16.26 9.36
CA ASP A 136 7.87 17.39 10.20
C ASP A 136 8.95 18.48 10.10
N LYS A 137 8.74 19.44 9.22
CA LYS A 137 9.67 20.55 9.00
C LYS A 137 9.92 21.34 10.27
N LYS A 138 8.90 21.55 11.12
CA LYS A 138 9.06 22.29 12.38
C LYS A 138 9.97 21.53 13.35
N SER A 139 9.78 20.20 13.47
CA SER A 139 10.69 19.36 14.26
C SER A 139 12.11 19.38 13.71
N LEU A 140 12.28 19.35 12.38
CA LEU A 140 13.60 19.45 11.76
C LEU A 140 14.27 20.80 12.05
N ASP A 141 13.57 21.90 11.84
CA ASP A 141 14.11 23.26 12.06
C ASP A 141 14.53 23.44 13.53
N LYS A 142 13.69 22.98 14.47
CA LYS A 142 14.01 22.96 15.90
C LYS A 142 15.26 22.13 16.19
N LEU A 143 15.31 20.90 15.66
CA LEU A 143 16.43 20.00 15.87
C LEU A 143 17.74 20.58 15.33
N MET A 144 17.70 21.19 14.15
CA MET A 144 18.87 21.86 13.55
C MET A 144 19.37 22.99 14.44
N ALA A 145 18.48 23.87 14.91
CA ALA A 145 18.82 24.99 15.78
C ALA A 145 19.43 24.56 17.12
N GLU A 146 18.90 23.49 17.72
CA GLU A 146 19.37 22.99 19.03
C GLU A 146 20.65 22.16 18.92
N SER A 147 20.90 21.53 17.78
CA SER A 147 22.02 20.60 17.62
C SER A 147 23.37 21.26 17.36
N GLY A 148 23.37 22.48 16.82
CA GLY A 148 24.59 23.19 16.40
C GLY A 148 25.31 22.58 15.19
N TYR A 149 24.73 21.58 14.52
CA TYR A 149 25.30 21.00 13.29
C TYR A 149 24.80 21.72 12.04
N PRO A 150 25.63 21.86 10.99
CA PRO A 150 25.25 22.57 9.77
C PRO A 150 24.29 21.77 8.88
N CYS A 151 24.24 20.44 9.01
CA CYS A 151 23.45 19.59 8.12
C CYS A 151 22.97 18.31 8.81
N VAL A 152 21.82 17.80 8.33
CA VAL A 152 21.30 16.45 8.60
C VAL A 152 21.35 15.63 7.31
N LYS A 153 21.89 14.42 7.39
CA LYS A 153 21.82 13.40 6.36
C LYS A 153 20.61 12.51 6.61
N ILE A 154 19.79 12.35 5.57
CA ILE A 154 18.55 11.58 5.61
C ILE A 154 18.71 10.36 4.71
N ASP A 155 18.80 9.19 5.34
CA ASP A 155 18.81 7.91 4.64
C ASP A 155 17.38 7.39 4.56
N CYS A 156 16.81 7.32 3.36
CA CYS A 156 15.50 6.73 3.12
C CYS A 156 15.57 5.70 2.00
N VAL A 157 14.79 4.63 2.14
CA VAL A 157 14.73 3.55 1.16
C VAL A 157 13.37 3.58 0.47
N ALA A 158 13.36 3.65 -0.86
CA ALA A 158 12.16 3.46 -1.68
C ALA A 158 12.13 2.02 -2.21
N MET A 159 11.19 1.21 -1.72
CA MET A 159 10.99 -0.16 -2.21
C MET A 159 9.78 -0.19 -3.14
N TRP A 160 9.93 0.40 -4.34
CA TRP A 160 8.83 0.57 -5.30
C TRP A 160 8.07 -0.74 -5.57
N GLY A 161 8.76 -1.81 -5.95
CA GLY A 161 8.12 -3.09 -6.26
C GLY A 161 7.34 -3.68 -5.08
N ASP A 162 7.88 -3.57 -3.86
CA ASP A 162 7.18 -4.04 -2.65
C ASP A 162 5.95 -3.19 -2.32
N LEU A 163 6.03 -1.87 -2.51
CA LEU A 163 4.89 -0.97 -2.33
C LEU A 163 3.79 -1.29 -3.35
N CYS A 164 4.15 -1.49 -4.62
CA CYS A 164 3.18 -1.83 -5.66
C CYS A 164 2.54 -3.21 -5.42
N ARG A 165 3.30 -4.21 -4.97
CA ARG A 165 2.75 -5.53 -4.57
C ARG A 165 1.82 -5.43 -3.37
N LEU A 166 2.14 -4.56 -2.41
CA LEU A 166 1.24 -4.24 -1.30
C LEU A 166 -0.06 -3.61 -1.80
N ILE A 167 0.01 -2.59 -2.67
CA ILE A 167 -1.18 -1.96 -3.26
C ILE A 167 -2.00 -2.99 -4.04
N ALA A 168 -1.36 -3.82 -4.85
CA ALA A 168 -2.01 -4.89 -5.60
C ALA A 168 -2.75 -5.87 -4.67
N LYS A 169 -2.09 -6.27 -3.57
CA LYS A 169 -2.67 -7.14 -2.56
C LYS A 169 -3.91 -6.52 -1.92
N ILE A 170 -3.82 -5.25 -1.53
CA ILE A 170 -4.94 -4.51 -0.92
C ILE A 170 -6.13 -4.49 -1.89
N ALA A 171 -5.89 -4.07 -3.14
CA ALA A 171 -6.91 -3.97 -4.17
C ALA A 171 -7.58 -5.32 -4.47
N HIS A 172 -6.78 -6.36 -4.65
CA HIS A 172 -7.26 -7.72 -4.91
C HIS A 172 -8.12 -8.26 -3.77
N SER A 173 -7.62 -8.17 -2.54
CA SER A 173 -8.36 -8.62 -1.35
C SER A 173 -9.65 -7.82 -1.15
N TYR A 174 -9.64 -6.51 -1.43
CA TYR A 174 -10.82 -5.66 -1.33
C TYR A 174 -11.89 -6.02 -2.37
N VAL A 175 -11.50 -6.18 -3.63
CA VAL A 175 -12.42 -6.57 -4.70
C VAL A 175 -13.02 -7.95 -4.44
N PHE A 176 -12.22 -8.91 -3.96
CA PHE A 176 -12.76 -10.20 -3.56
C PHE A 176 -13.74 -10.07 -2.38
N ALA A 177 -13.42 -9.22 -1.39
CA ALA A 177 -14.28 -9.00 -0.23
C ALA A 177 -15.65 -8.40 -0.61
N VAL A 178 -15.69 -7.51 -1.61
CA VAL A 178 -16.92 -6.88 -2.10
C VAL A 178 -17.69 -7.79 -3.06
N LEU A 179 -17.01 -8.40 -4.04
CA LEU A 179 -17.66 -9.13 -5.14
C LEU A 179 -17.73 -10.65 -4.95
N ARG A 180 -17.05 -11.19 -3.94
CA ARG A 180 -16.96 -12.63 -3.64
C ARG A 180 -16.45 -13.47 -4.82
N GLY A 181 -15.60 -12.89 -5.65
CA GLY A 181 -15.06 -13.56 -6.84
C GLY A 181 -16.04 -13.70 -8.01
N ASN A 182 -17.16 -12.97 -8.02
CA ASN A 182 -18.16 -13.08 -9.08
C ASN A 182 -18.04 -11.97 -10.14
N GLY A 183 -18.19 -12.35 -11.40
CA GLY A 183 -18.35 -11.42 -12.52
C GLY A 183 -17.06 -10.78 -13.04
N TYR A 184 -15.88 -11.24 -12.62
CA TYR A 184 -14.60 -10.75 -13.11
C TYR A 184 -13.50 -11.81 -13.10
N LEU A 185 -12.50 -11.61 -13.96
CA LEU A 185 -11.23 -12.29 -13.94
C LEU A 185 -10.22 -11.47 -13.13
N SER A 186 -9.61 -12.08 -12.11
CA SER A 186 -8.58 -11.42 -11.30
C SER A 186 -7.28 -11.23 -12.09
N LEU A 187 -6.69 -10.03 -12.05
CA LEU A 187 -5.46 -9.70 -12.80
C LEU A 187 -4.21 -9.58 -11.90
N LEU A 188 -4.40 -9.42 -10.60
CA LEU A 188 -3.33 -9.12 -9.66
C LEU A 188 -2.63 -10.31 -8.97
N PRO A 189 -3.16 -11.55 -8.91
CA PRO A 189 -2.48 -12.64 -8.21
C PRO A 189 -1.02 -12.85 -8.61
N GLU A 190 -0.71 -12.86 -9.89
CA GLU A 190 0.67 -13.08 -10.37
C GLU A 190 1.60 -11.94 -9.98
N VAL A 191 1.12 -10.68 -10.05
CA VAL A 191 1.86 -9.51 -9.56
C VAL A 191 2.12 -9.63 -8.06
N ILE A 192 1.11 -10.03 -7.28
CA ILE A 192 1.19 -10.18 -5.83
C ILE A 192 2.17 -11.28 -5.46
N LEU A 193 2.17 -12.41 -6.17
CA LEU A 193 3.04 -13.56 -5.91
C LEU A 193 4.47 -13.32 -6.44
N GLY A 194 4.63 -12.40 -7.38
CA GLY A 194 5.91 -12.03 -7.97
C GLY A 194 6.26 -12.82 -9.22
N ASP A 195 5.25 -13.43 -9.84
CA ASP A 195 5.37 -14.21 -11.08
C ASP A 195 5.15 -13.34 -12.33
N ASN A 196 4.69 -12.10 -12.16
CA ASN A 196 4.51 -11.11 -13.22
C ASN A 196 5.38 -9.87 -12.99
N GLU A 197 6.26 -9.57 -13.94
CA GLU A 197 7.22 -8.45 -13.86
C GLU A 197 6.63 -7.10 -14.32
N TYR A 198 5.46 -7.08 -14.97
CA TYR A 198 4.84 -5.90 -15.57
C TYR A 198 4.00 -5.11 -14.55
N ILE A 199 4.56 -4.83 -13.38
CA ILE A 199 3.85 -4.22 -12.25
C ILE A 199 3.19 -2.89 -12.63
N SER A 200 3.90 -2.03 -13.36
CA SER A 200 3.40 -0.70 -13.77
C SER A 200 2.23 -0.77 -14.76
N HIS A 201 1.97 -1.93 -15.35
CA HIS A 201 0.82 -2.12 -16.21
C HIS A 201 -0.49 -2.08 -15.43
N TYR A 202 -0.48 -2.64 -14.21
CA TYR A 202 -1.66 -2.74 -13.35
C TYR A 202 -1.69 -1.71 -12.22
N ILE A 203 -0.53 -1.24 -11.76
CA ILE A 203 -0.40 -0.38 -10.57
C ILE A 203 0.21 0.97 -10.95
N GLY A 204 -0.40 2.05 -10.45
CA GLY A 204 0.03 3.41 -10.74
C GLY A 204 -0.57 4.44 -9.78
N GLY A 205 -0.48 5.70 -10.16
CA GLY A 205 -1.11 6.83 -9.48
C GLY A 205 -2.41 7.25 -10.15
N ILE A 206 -3.08 8.22 -9.55
CA ILE A 206 -4.25 8.89 -10.14
C ILE A 206 -3.84 10.20 -10.83
N LYS A 207 -4.67 10.70 -11.74
CA LYS A 207 -4.64 12.07 -12.22
C LYS A 207 -5.29 12.99 -11.18
N GLU A 208 -4.86 14.25 -11.14
CA GLU A 208 -5.40 15.25 -10.21
C GLU A 208 -6.92 15.47 -10.38
N SER A 209 -7.42 15.33 -11.61
CA SER A 209 -8.85 15.39 -11.92
C SER A 209 -9.71 14.32 -11.24
N GLU A 210 -9.11 13.24 -10.73
CA GLU A 210 -9.81 12.08 -10.15
C GLU A 210 -9.97 12.17 -8.63
N LEU A 211 -9.42 13.23 -8.01
CA LEU A 211 -9.47 13.44 -6.55
C LEU A 211 -10.91 13.50 -6.00
N SER A 212 -11.86 14.03 -6.78
CA SER A 212 -13.27 14.18 -6.37
C SER A 212 -14.04 12.86 -6.30
N SER A 213 -13.54 11.80 -6.96
CA SER A 213 -14.18 10.48 -6.99
C SER A 213 -13.82 9.61 -5.78
N ILE A 214 -13.02 10.12 -4.85
CA ILE A 214 -12.46 9.36 -3.73
C ILE A 214 -13.14 9.76 -2.44
N VAL A 215 -14.01 8.87 -1.96
CA VAL A 215 -14.83 9.11 -0.77
C VAL A 215 -14.22 8.45 0.46
N ASN A 216 -13.51 7.33 0.27
CA ASN A 216 -13.02 6.47 1.35
C ASN A 216 -11.56 6.05 1.12
N GLN A 217 -10.98 5.38 2.12
CA GLN A 217 -9.63 4.83 2.04
C GLN A 217 -9.46 3.82 0.88
N LEU A 218 -10.54 3.09 0.58
CA LEU A 218 -10.64 2.14 -0.52
C LEU A 218 -11.92 2.43 -1.30
N THR A 219 -11.80 2.64 -2.61
CA THR A 219 -12.94 2.79 -3.53
C THR A 219 -12.75 1.85 -4.71
N VAL A 220 -13.78 1.10 -5.08
CA VAL A 220 -13.80 0.32 -6.33
C VAL A 220 -14.63 1.06 -7.36
N ASN A 221 -14.07 1.26 -8.55
CA ASN A 221 -14.71 1.89 -9.69
C ASN A 221 -14.78 0.90 -10.85
N LEU A 222 -15.81 1.07 -11.67
CA LEU A 222 -15.93 0.43 -12.97
C LEU A 222 -15.42 1.43 -14.01
N GLU A 223 -14.32 1.10 -14.69
CA GLU A 223 -13.75 1.94 -15.74
C GLU A 223 -13.78 1.20 -17.08
N GLU A 224 -14.19 1.89 -18.13
CA GLU A 224 -14.13 1.39 -19.50
C GLU A 224 -12.79 1.75 -20.13
N ILE A 225 -12.04 0.75 -20.60
CA ILE A 225 -10.72 0.90 -21.20
C ILE A 225 -10.69 0.04 -22.47
N ASN A 226 -10.54 0.68 -23.64
CA ASN A 226 -10.52 0.01 -24.95
C ASN A 226 -11.74 -0.93 -25.16
N ASP A 227 -12.96 -0.40 -24.95
CA ASP A 227 -14.24 -1.12 -25.09
C ASP A 227 -14.42 -2.32 -24.14
N GLU A 228 -13.60 -2.41 -23.08
CA GLU A 228 -13.70 -3.44 -22.04
C GLU A 228 -13.82 -2.82 -20.66
N TYR A 229 -14.59 -3.43 -19.77
CA TYR A 229 -14.76 -2.95 -18.42
C TYR A 229 -13.76 -3.58 -17.45
N TYR A 230 -13.18 -2.73 -16.59
CA TYR A 230 -12.21 -3.11 -15.58
C TYR A 230 -12.64 -2.63 -14.20
N LEU A 231 -12.29 -3.44 -13.19
CA LEU A 231 -12.41 -3.09 -11.78
C LEU A 231 -11.14 -2.36 -11.35
N VAL A 232 -11.27 -1.07 -11.08
CA VAL A 232 -10.16 -0.22 -10.67
C VAL A 232 -10.32 0.19 -9.22
N VAL A 233 -9.31 -0.08 -8.40
CA VAL A 233 -9.33 0.23 -6.97
C VAL A 233 -8.43 1.42 -6.68
N TYR A 234 -8.98 2.40 -5.99
CA TYR A 234 -8.25 3.53 -5.43
C TYR A 234 -7.85 3.20 -3.99
N VAL A 235 -6.57 3.31 -3.69
CA VAL A 235 -5.96 2.93 -2.42
C VAL A 235 -5.26 4.13 -1.80
N GLN A 236 -5.83 4.66 -0.72
CA GLN A 236 -5.21 5.68 0.11
C GLN A 236 -4.55 5.03 1.33
N LEU A 237 -3.24 5.19 1.48
CA LEU A 237 -2.50 4.69 2.64
C LEU A 237 -2.13 5.82 3.61
N LEU A 238 -1.91 5.45 4.88
CA LEU A 238 -1.40 6.35 5.94
C LEU A 238 -2.22 7.64 6.07
N LEU A 239 -3.53 7.52 6.35
CA LEU A 239 -4.55 8.58 6.44
C LEU A 239 -4.13 9.92 7.11
N ILE A 240 -3.09 9.94 7.94
CA ILE A 240 -2.63 11.10 8.73
C ILE A 240 -1.32 11.71 8.15
N GLY A 241 -0.81 11.22 7.00
CA GLY A 241 0.51 11.57 6.46
C GLY A 241 0.61 11.53 4.93
N SER A 242 -0.50 11.83 4.25
CA SER A 242 -0.69 11.96 2.80
C SER A 242 0.38 11.29 1.92
N LEU A 243 0.38 9.96 1.90
CA LEU A 243 0.79 9.26 0.68
C LEU A 243 -0.21 9.62 -0.43
N PRO A 244 0.20 9.62 -1.71
CA PRO A 244 -0.72 9.79 -2.80
C PRO A 244 -1.71 8.63 -2.83
N ILE A 245 -2.79 8.86 -3.56
CA ILE A 245 -3.74 7.82 -3.88
C ILE A 245 -3.12 6.99 -4.99
N TYR A 246 -3.10 5.68 -4.78
CA TYR A 246 -2.65 4.73 -5.77
C TYR A 246 -3.85 4.11 -6.48
N LYS A 247 -3.66 3.78 -7.75
CA LYS A 247 -4.63 3.11 -8.61
C LYS A 247 -4.15 1.69 -8.89
N ALA A 248 -5.05 0.72 -8.78
CA ALA A 248 -4.77 -0.68 -9.07
C ALA A 248 -5.88 -1.29 -9.92
N ILE A 249 -5.52 -1.87 -11.06
CA ILE A 249 -6.45 -2.56 -11.95
C ILE A 249 -6.59 -4.00 -11.46
N ALA A 250 -7.64 -4.27 -10.70
CA ALA A 250 -7.79 -5.50 -9.94
C ALA A 250 -8.33 -6.67 -10.77
N GLY A 251 -9.18 -6.38 -11.74
CA GLY A 251 -9.84 -7.41 -12.53
C GLY A 251 -10.43 -6.89 -13.83
N LYS A 252 -10.56 -7.79 -14.80
CA LYS A 252 -11.32 -7.57 -16.03
C LYS A 252 -12.75 -8.10 -15.83
N VAL A 253 -13.75 -7.28 -16.10
CA VAL A 253 -15.16 -7.67 -15.93
C VAL A 253 -15.54 -8.68 -17.00
N THR A 254 -16.20 -9.74 -16.59
CA THR A 254 -16.72 -10.80 -17.47
C THR A 254 -18.25 -10.83 -17.49
N ASP A 255 -18.89 -10.28 -16.46
CA ASP A 255 -20.35 -10.18 -16.32
C ASP A 255 -20.66 -8.90 -15.52
N ILE A 256 -21.12 -7.86 -16.23
CA ILE A 256 -21.39 -6.55 -15.64
C ILE A 256 -22.60 -6.57 -14.70
N ASP A 257 -23.62 -7.37 -14.99
CA ASP A 257 -24.83 -7.47 -14.18
C ASP A 257 -24.51 -8.14 -12.85
N ALA A 258 -23.68 -9.18 -12.86
CA ALA A 258 -23.19 -9.82 -11.64
C ALA A 258 -22.39 -8.85 -10.77
N VAL A 259 -21.50 -8.04 -11.37
CA VAL A 259 -20.71 -7.02 -10.65
C VAL A 259 -21.62 -5.97 -10.03
N LEU A 260 -22.52 -5.36 -10.80
CA LEU A 260 -23.42 -4.32 -10.31
C LEU A 260 -24.34 -4.84 -9.20
N SER A 261 -24.84 -6.08 -9.33
CA SER A 261 -25.65 -6.74 -8.30
C SER A 261 -24.89 -6.88 -6.98
N GLN A 262 -23.61 -7.27 -7.02
CA GLN A 262 -22.79 -7.42 -5.80
C GLN A 262 -22.43 -6.08 -5.17
N ILE A 263 -22.11 -5.06 -5.98
CA ILE A 263 -21.85 -3.70 -5.48
C ILE A 263 -23.09 -3.16 -4.77
N ALA A 264 -24.28 -3.31 -5.37
CA ALA A 264 -25.53 -2.87 -4.77
C ALA A 264 -25.80 -3.55 -3.41
N LYS A 265 -25.53 -4.86 -3.30
CA LYS A 265 -25.64 -5.61 -2.03
C LYS A 265 -24.66 -5.08 -0.99
N ALA A 266 -23.40 -4.88 -1.36
CA ALA A 266 -22.37 -4.39 -0.44
C ALA A 266 -22.69 -3.00 0.12
N VAL A 267 -23.29 -2.11 -0.69
CA VAL A 267 -23.74 -0.77 -0.24
C VAL A 267 -24.95 -0.85 0.69
N SER A 268 -25.82 -1.85 0.53
CA SER A 268 -26.99 -2.03 1.41
C SER A 268 -26.66 -2.65 2.77
N GLU A 269 -25.50 -3.31 2.89
CA GLU A 269 -25.04 -3.98 4.11
C GLU A 269 -24.06 -3.13 4.94
N SER A 270 -23.61 -1.98 4.41
CA SER A 270 -22.68 -1.02 5.04
C SER A 270 -23.40 0.16 5.69
#